data_AF-A0A6L9LAG8-F1
#
_entry.id   AF-A0A6L9LAG8-F1
#
_cell.length_a   1.000
_cell.length_b   1.000
_cell.length_c   1.000
_cell.angle_alpha   90.00
_cell.angle_beta   90.00
_cell.angle_gamma   90.00
#
_symmetry.space_group_name_H-M   'P 1'
#
loop_
_entity.id
_entity.type
_entity.pdbx_description
1 polymer ?
#
loop_
_entity_poly.entity_id
_entity_poly.type
_entity_poly.pdbx_seq_one_letter_code
_entity_poly.pdbx_strand_id
1 'polypeptide(L)' 'MTMQHGSNPPIAQAVKLYEAKLGFKIKTDKEFYTKIAINPKRFGLLIKGRLVPTIDELKRVATIFNIPITELL' A
#
# COMPACT_ATOMS: atom_id res chain seq x y z
N MET A 1 -24.96 -9.76 9.55
CA MET A 1 -25.15 -8.39 9.02
C MET A 1 -23.80 -7.71 8.99
N THR A 2 -23.41 -7.24 7.82
CA THR A 2 -22.06 -6.88 7.40
C THR A 2 -21.50 -5.69 8.16
N MET A 3 -20.51 -5.93 9.02
CA MET A 3 -19.67 -4.86 9.57
C MET A 3 -18.73 -4.37 8.46
N GLN A 4 -19.24 -3.56 7.54
CA GLN A 4 -18.42 -2.83 6.58
C GLN A 4 -18.65 -1.35 6.83
N HIS A 5 -17.76 -0.70 7.54
CA HIS A 5 -17.35 0.71 7.43
C HIS A 5 -16.11 0.88 8.31
N GLY A 6 -14.98 1.30 7.74
CA GLY A 6 -13.76 1.60 8.52
C GLY A 6 -12.52 1.59 7.65
N SER A 7 -12.20 2.74 7.07
CA SER A 7 -10.91 3.14 6.49
C SER A 7 -10.16 2.06 5.70
N ASN A 8 -10.24 2.08 4.36
CA ASN A 8 -9.23 1.35 3.56
C ASN A 8 -7.84 1.76 4.08
N PRO A 9 -6.98 0.80 4.47
CA PRO A 9 -5.64 1.12 4.93
C PRO A 9 -4.94 1.95 3.87
N PRO A 10 -4.19 3.00 4.22
CA PRO A 10 -3.60 3.89 3.24
C PRO A 10 -2.81 3.17 2.16
N ILE A 11 -2.05 2.14 2.57
CA ILE A 11 -1.28 1.31 1.65
C ILE A 11 -2.18 0.45 0.75
N ALA A 12 -3.30 -0.06 1.26
CA ALA A 12 -4.26 -0.77 0.43
C ALA A 12 -4.93 0.15 -0.60
N GLN A 13 -5.20 1.39 -0.21
CA GLN A 13 -5.72 2.43 -1.12
C GLN A 13 -4.69 2.78 -2.19
N ALA A 14 -3.42 2.95 -1.82
CA ALA A 14 -2.29 3.18 -2.73
C ALA A 14 -2.23 2.13 -3.85
N VAL A 15 -2.27 0.86 -3.44
CA VAL A 15 -2.21 -0.30 -4.34
C VAL A 15 -3.39 -0.27 -5.30
N LYS A 16 -4.62 -0.07 -4.79
CA LYS A 16 -5.82 0.00 -5.63
C LYS A 16 -5.77 1.15 -6.64
N LEU A 17 -5.33 2.35 -6.22
CA LEU A 17 -5.22 3.51 -7.10
C LEU A 17 -4.20 3.27 -8.21
N TYR A 18 -3.08 2.63 -7.87
CA TYR A 18 -2.06 2.28 -8.85
C TYR A 18 -2.54 1.21 -9.83
N GLU A 19 -3.18 0.14 -9.34
CA GLU A 19 -3.79 -0.90 -10.19
C GLU A 19 -4.88 -0.32 -11.11
N ALA A 20 -5.68 0.62 -10.61
CA ALA A 20 -6.69 1.31 -11.40
C ALA A 20 -6.07 2.20 -12.50
N LYS A 21 -4.95 2.87 -12.22
CA LYS A 21 -4.23 3.69 -13.20
C LYS A 21 -3.55 2.86 -14.29
N LEU A 22 -2.96 1.72 -13.94
CA LEU A 22 -2.25 0.86 -14.89
C LEU A 22 -3.16 -0.15 -15.60
N GLY A 23 -4.33 -0.46 -15.04
CA GLY A 23 -5.20 -1.52 -15.55
C GLY A 23 -4.66 -2.93 -15.30
N PHE A 24 -3.58 -3.08 -14.54
CA PHE A 24 -2.94 -4.36 -14.21
C PHE A 24 -2.77 -4.50 -12.70
N LYS A 25 -2.87 -5.74 -12.22
CA LYS A 25 -2.57 -6.07 -10.83
C LYS A 25 -1.08 -5.92 -10.55
N ILE A 26 -0.74 -5.32 -9.41
CA ILE A 26 0.66 -5.20 -8.99
C ILE A 26 1.18 -6.59 -8.67
N LYS A 27 2.31 -6.95 -9.29
CA LYS A 27 3.06 -8.13 -8.92
C LYS A 27 3.97 -7.76 -7.74
N THR A 28 3.64 -8.26 -6.56
CA THR A 28 4.51 -8.11 -5.39
C THR A 28 5.59 -9.19 -5.41
N ASP A 29 6.53 -9.10 -6.35
CA ASP A 29 7.66 -10.00 -6.49
C ASP A 29 8.87 -9.56 -5.64
N LYS A 30 9.97 -10.31 -5.71
CA LYS A 30 11.19 -10.00 -4.94
C LYS A 30 11.74 -8.61 -5.30
N GLU A 31 11.72 -8.19 -6.56
CA GLU A 31 12.20 -6.86 -6.95
C GLU A 31 11.32 -5.76 -6.39
N PHE A 32 9.99 -5.95 -6.36
CA PHE A 32 9.08 -5.02 -5.70
C PHE A 32 9.45 -4.82 -4.22
N TYR A 33 9.65 -5.93 -3.50
CA TYR A 33 10.01 -5.87 -2.08
C TYR A 33 11.42 -5.30 -1.84
N THR A 34 12.36 -5.53 -2.76
CA THR A 34 13.68 -4.89 -2.74
C THR A 34 13.58 -3.38 -2.96
N LYS A 35 12.75 -2.92 -3.90
CA LYS A 35 12.57 -1.50 -4.22
C LYS A 35 11.83 -0.73 -3.13
N ILE A 36 10.74 -1.29 -2.59
CA ILE A 36 9.97 -0.65 -1.52
C ILE A 36 10.69 -0.70 -0.18
N ALA A 37 11.67 -1.61 -0.02
CA ALA A 37 12.43 -1.81 1.21
C ALA A 37 11.53 -1.99 2.45
N ILE A 38 10.40 -2.69 2.29
CA ILE A 38 9.49 -3.10 3.36
C ILE A 38 9.43 -4.62 3.37
N ASN A 39 9.51 -5.21 4.56
CA ASN A 39 9.41 -6.65 4.72
C ASN A 39 8.07 -7.16 4.16
N PRO A 40 8.05 -8.22 3.32
CA PRO A 40 6.83 -8.75 2.73
C PRO A 40 5.74 -9.09 3.76
N LYS A 41 6.13 -9.66 4.90
CA LYS A 41 5.19 -9.99 5.99
C LYS A 41 4.56 -8.73 6.57
N ARG A 42 5.37 -7.68 6.75
CA ARG A 42 4.92 -6.39 7.29
C ARG A 42 4.02 -5.67 6.29
N PHE A 43 4.41 -5.62 5.03
CA PHE A 43 3.59 -5.06 3.96
C PHE A 43 2.20 -5.71 3.88
N GLY A 44 2.14 -7.05 3.99
CA GLY A 44 0.87 -7.77 4.04
C GLY A 44 -0.01 -7.41 5.25
N LEU A 45 0.59 -7.10 6.41
CA LEU A 45 -0.16 -6.63 7.59
C LEU A 45 -0.68 -5.19 7.41
N LEU A 46 0.12 -4.33 6.76
CA LEU A 46 -0.26 -2.96 6.44
C LEU A 46 -1.42 -2.91 5.45
N ILE A 47 -1.38 -3.74 4.39
CA ILE A 47 -2.51 -3.87 3.45
C ILE A 47 -3.78 -4.36 4.15
N LYS A 48 -3.65 -5.28 5.11
CA LYS A 48 -4.77 -5.81 5.89
C LYS A 48 -5.28 -4.84 6.97
N GLY A 49 -4.65 -3.68 7.15
CA GLY A 49 -5.02 -2.71 8.19
C GLY A 49 -4.74 -3.19 9.61
N ARG A 50 -3.93 -4.24 9.77
CA ARG A 50 -3.58 -4.78 11.09
C ARG A 50 -2.43 -4.02 11.75
N LEU A 51 -1.71 -3.21 10.97
CA LEU A 51 -0.64 -2.35 11.42
C LEU A 51 -0.85 -0.94 10.87
N VAL A 52 -0.47 0.05 11.67
CA VAL A 52 -0.41 1.45 11.26
C VAL A 52 0.92 1.67 10.53
N PRO A 53 0.92 2.13 9.28
CA PRO A 53 2.15 2.45 8.56
C PRO A 53 2.83 3.66 9.20
N THR A 54 4.16 3.65 9.23
CA THR A 54 4.92 4.85 9.59
C THR A 54 4.96 5.84 8.41
N ILE A 55 5.27 7.11 8.70
CA ILE A 55 5.44 8.14 7.66
C ILE A 55 6.50 7.72 6.63
N ASP A 56 7.58 7.06 7.05
CA ASP A 56 8.61 6.51 6.17
C ASP A 56 8.06 5.42 5.23
N GLU A 57 7.23 4.52 5.75
CA GLU A 57 6.59 3.48 4.94
C GLU A 57 5.63 4.07 3.92
N LEU A 58 4.85 5.08 4.32
CA LEU A 58 3.97 5.83 3.43
C LEU A 58 4.75 6.56 2.33
N LYS A 59 5.88 7.20 2.66
CA LYS A 59 6.77 7.84 1.67
C LYS A 59 7.30 6.86 0.66
N ARG A 60 7.77 5.68 1.09
CA ARG A 60 8.29 4.65 0.18
C ARG A 60 7.22 4.13 -0.76
N VAL A 61 6.03 3.86 -0.23
CA VAL A 61 4.84 3.45 -1.00
C VAL A 61 4.49 4.53 -2.03
N ALA A 62 4.38 5.79 -1.59
CA ALA A 62 4.11 6.94 -2.45
C ALA A 62 5.11 7.05 -3.61
N THR A 63 6.41 6.92 -3.32
CA THR A 63 7.48 6.96 -4.33
C THR A 63 7.38 5.80 -5.32
N ILE A 64 7.18 4.57 -4.86
CA ILE A 64 7.10 3.38 -5.73
C ILE A 64 5.88 3.44 -6.64
N PHE A 65 4.74 3.87 -6.10
CA PHE A 65 3.50 3.97 -6.85
C PHE A 65 3.35 5.31 -7.59
N ASN A 66 4.34 6.20 -7.47
CA ASN A 66 4.33 7.55 -8.04
C ASN A 66 3.01 8.30 -7.77
N ILE A 67 2.57 8.25 -6.51
CA ILE A 67 1.38 8.96 -6.01
C ILE A 67 1.79 9.91 -4.89
N PRO A 68 1.11 11.05 -4.72
CA PRO A 68 1.41 11.96 -3.63
C PRO A 68 1.03 11.32 -2.28
N ILE A 69 1.86 11.53 -1.26
CA ILE A 69 1.64 10.98 0.09
C ILE A 69 0.34 11.48 0.73
N THR A 70 -0.19 12.62 0.26
CA THR A 70 -1.49 13.16 0.70
C THR A 70 -2.66 12.25 0.36
N GLU A 71 -2.53 11.40 -0.66
CA GLU A 71 -3.52 10.35 -0.99
C GLU A 71 -3.45 9.17 -0.02
N LEU A 72 -2.41 9.14 0.83
CA LEU A 72 -2.13 8.09 1.81
C LEU A 72 -2.28 8.59 3.26
N LEU A 73 -2.77 9.80 3.47
CA LEU A 73 -3.00 10.40 4.79
C LEU A 73 -4.50 10.43 5.12
#